data_AF-A0A822H1H5-F1
#
_entry.id   AF-A0A822H1H5-F1
#
_cell.length_a   1.000
_cell.length_b   1.000
_cell.length_c   1.000
_cell.angle_alpha   90.00
_cell.angle_beta   90.00
_cell.angle_gamma   90.00
#
_symmetry.space_group_name_H-M   'P 1'
#
loop_
_entity.id
_entity.type
_entity.pdbx_description
1 polymer ?
#
loop_
_entity_poly.entity_id
_entity_poly.type
_entity_poly.pdbx_seq_one_letter_code
_entity_poly.pdbx_strand_id
1 'polypeptide(L)'
;FDVSSYDDNHTPLRRTLGNTKLKTRQDVRRFRKFLKRNYDLSSMALIDIDPDTMRTYLIHYLTSIRTRKGSKYDPETLRSYYLSIQRFLKDSNYPYCLRNSPQFAQCRDLIIQMRKEKNQIKTHDLSLLETTDIKNKRTSTKKISTIKQVYQTSMHCNSEKQQQQQQQIQLDDQS
;
A
#
# COMPACT_ATOMS: atom_id res chain seq x y z
N PHE A 1 1.98 1.37 -48.80
CA PHE A 1 1.09 1.25 -47.64
C PHE A 1 0.82 -0.22 -47.41
N ASP A 2 1.61 -0.85 -46.54
CA ASP A 2 1.17 -1.95 -45.70
C ASP A 2 2.24 -2.12 -44.60
N VAL A 3 1.89 -1.79 -43.35
CA VAL A 3 2.69 -2.09 -42.15
C VAL A 3 1.71 -2.69 -41.14
N SER A 4 1.35 -3.94 -41.45
CA SER A 4 0.63 -4.86 -40.60
C SER A 4 1.52 -5.34 -39.43
N SER A 5 0.86 -5.48 -38.26
CA SER A 5 1.24 -6.34 -37.13
C SER A 5 2.27 -5.83 -36.11
N TYR A 6 1.78 -5.08 -35.12
CA TYR A 6 2.41 -5.04 -33.78
C TYR A 6 1.88 -6.20 -32.94
N ASP A 7 2.46 -7.38 -33.13
CA ASP A 7 2.34 -8.51 -32.21
C ASP A 7 3.57 -8.53 -31.29
N ASP A 8 3.48 -7.85 -30.15
CA ASP A 8 4.61 -7.64 -29.22
C ASP A 8 4.51 -8.59 -28.00
N ASN A 9 4.27 -9.87 -28.30
CA ASN A 9 4.31 -10.99 -27.34
C ASN A 9 5.51 -11.89 -27.63
N HIS A 10 6.75 -11.44 -27.36
CA HIS A 10 7.91 -12.26 -26.94
C HIS A 10 9.21 -11.44 -26.99
N THR A 11 9.53 -10.69 -25.93
CA THR A 11 10.92 -10.20 -25.75
C THR A 11 11.50 -10.65 -24.40
N PRO A 12 12.56 -11.47 -24.37
CA PRO A 12 13.17 -12.00 -23.15
C PRO A 12 14.10 -10.99 -22.44
N LEU A 13 13.80 -9.69 -22.51
CA LEU A 13 14.50 -8.59 -21.82
C LEU A 13 14.40 -8.62 -20.28
N ARG A 14 13.78 -9.67 -19.72
CA ARG A 14 13.54 -9.79 -18.28
C ARG A 14 14.77 -10.23 -17.49
N ARG A 15 15.77 -10.86 -18.12
CA ARG A 15 16.90 -11.50 -17.41
C ARG A 15 18.19 -10.65 -17.32
N THR A 16 18.33 -9.58 -18.11
CA THR A 16 19.62 -8.84 -18.23
C THR A 16 19.65 -7.46 -17.58
N LEU A 17 18.50 -6.91 -17.18
CA LEU A 17 18.45 -5.65 -16.43
C LEU A 17 18.38 -5.95 -14.93
N GLY A 18 19.38 -5.50 -14.17
CA GLY A 18 19.37 -5.60 -12.70
C GLY A 18 18.05 -5.11 -12.10
N ASN A 19 17.60 -5.75 -11.01
CA ASN A 19 16.29 -5.57 -10.38
C ASN A 19 15.82 -4.10 -10.27
N THR A 20 16.75 -3.18 -9.97
CA THR A 20 16.50 -1.74 -9.87
C THR A 20 16.10 -1.10 -11.20
N LYS A 21 16.77 -1.42 -12.31
CA LYS A 21 16.46 -0.86 -13.64
C LYS A 21 15.10 -1.33 -14.12
N LEU A 22 14.77 -2.61 -13.88
CA LEU A 22 13.47 -3.17 -14.23
C LEU A 22 12.35 -2.48 -13.45
N LYS A 23 12.52 -2.34 -12.14
CA LYS A 23 11.56 -1.64 -11.28
C LYS A 23 11.36 -0.19 -11.72
N THR A 24 12.46 0.55 -11.95
CA THR A 24 12.38 1.93 -12.45
C THR A 24 11.59 2.02 -13.74
N ARG A 25 11.85 1.13 -14.72
CA ARG A 25 11.10 1.11 -15.97
C ARG A 25 9.60 0.87 -15.76
N GLN A 26 9.23 -0.04 -14.87
CA GLN A 26 7.82 -0.33 -14.56
C GLN A 26 7.13 0.86 -13.89
N ASP A 27 7.78 1.48 -12.91
CA ASP A 27 7.26 2.64 -12.19
C ASP A 27 7.05 3.83 -13.15
N VAL A 28 8.02 4.09 -14.04
CA VAL A 28 7.93 5.16 -15.04
C VAL A 28 6.87 4.86 -16.09
N ARG A 29 6.73 3.61 -16.53
CA ARG A 29 5.64 3.19 -17.43
C ARG A 29 4.27 3.48 -16.79
N ARG A 30 4.12 3.25 -15.49
CA ARG A 30 2.89 3.59 -14.76
C ARG A 30 2.66 5.10 -14.74
N PHE A 31 3.70 5.89 -14.49
CA PHE A 31 3.60 7.36 -14.54
C PHE A 31 3.21 7.87 -15.93
N ARG A 32 3.84 7.38 -17.00
CA ARG A 32 3.44 7.73 -18.39
C ARG A 32 1.97 7.39 -18.68
N LYS A 33 1.51 6.21 -18.26
CA LYS A 33 0.10 5.83 -18.39
C LYS A 33 -0.84 6.75 -17.61
N PHE A 34 -0.39 7.29 -16.48
CA PHE A 34 -1.15 8.28 -15.74
C PHE A 34 -1.22 9.62 -16.50
N LEU A 35 -0.09 10.10 -17.02
CA LEU A 35 -0.05 11.33 -17.81
C LEU A 35 -0.94 11.27 -19.05
N LYS A 36 -0.86 10.15 -19.80
CA LYS A 36 -1.73 9.92 -20.97
C LYS A 36 -3.22 9.98 -20.62
N ARG A 37 -3.63 9.49 -19.45
CA ARG A 37 -5.05 9.47 -19.05
C ARG A 37 -5.58 10.80 -18.55
N ASN A 38 -4.74 11.60 -17.88
CA ASN A 38 -5.19 12.82 -17.21
C ASN A 38 -4.87 14.10 -17.98
N TYR A 39 -3.93 14.04 -18.93
CA TYR A 39 -3.41 15.23 -19.61
C TYR A 39 -3.19 15.02 -21.13
N ASP A 40 -3.58 13.86 -21.67
CA ASP A 40 -3.41 13.47 -23.08
C ASP A 40 -1.98 13.62 -23.65
N LEU A 41 -0.96 13.49 -22.80
CA LEU A 41 0.46 13.60 -23.16
C LEU A 41 1.01 12.32 -23.80
N SER A 42 0.32 11.81 -24.81
CA SER A 42 0.66 10.52 -25.42
C SER A 42 1.92 10.57 -26.30
N SER A 43 2.25 11.73 -26.87
CA SER A 43 3.40 11.95 -27.75
C SER A 43 4.57 12.71 -27.11
N MET A 44 4.35 13.43 -26.00
CA MET A 44 5.41 14.21 -25.36
C MET A 44 6.39 13.34 -24.58
N ALA A 45 7.70 13.58 -24.76
CA ALA A 45 8.71 12.94 -23.92
C ALA A 45 8.72 13.59 -22.53
N LEU A 46 8.97 12.77 -21.51
CA LEU A 46 9.04 13.24 -20.11
C LEU A 46 10.11 14.32 -19.88
N ILE A 47 11.13 14.38 -20.74
CA ILE A 47 12.22 15.34 -20.66
C ILE A 47 11.84 16.73 -21.20
N ASP A 48 10.81 16.81 -22.03
CA ASP A 48 10.36 18.06 -22.67
C ASP A 48 9.37 18.82 -21.79
N ILE A 49 8.97 18.22 -20.66
CA ILE A 49 8.00 18.82 -19.75
C ILE A 49 8.71 19.84 -18.86
N ASP A 50 8.17 21.05 -18.80
CA ASP A 50 8.66 22.10 -17.89
C ASP A 50 8.67 21.64 -16.43
N PRO A 51 9.63 22.11 -15.61
CA PRO A 51 9.77 21.68 -14.22
C PRO A 51 8.53 21.98 -13.36
N ASP A 52 7.85 23.10 -13.61
CA ASP A 52 6.63 23.48 -12.89
C ASP A 52 5.44 22.59 -13.26
N THR A 53 5.31 22.28 -14.55
CA THR A 53 4.30 21.36 -15.06
C THR A 53 4.56 19.94 -14.56
N MET A 54 5.83 19.49 -14.60
CA MET A 54 6.27 18.21 -14.04
C MET A 54 5.97 18.13 -12.55
N ARG A 55 6.22 19.20 -11.77
CA ARG A 55 5.85 19.25 -10.35
C ARG A 55 4.35 19.01 -10.17
N THR A 56 3.51 19.73 -10.90
CA THR A 56 2.05 19.61 -10.82
C THR A 56 1.60 18.17 -11.12
N TYR A 57 2.16 17.57 -12.16
CA TYR A 57 1.86 16.18 -12.52
C TYR A 57 2.31 15.18 -11.48
N LEU A 58 3.48 15.39 -10.86
CA LEU A 58 3.98 14.54 -9.79
C LEU A 58 3.11 14.64 -8.55
N ILE A 59 2.70 15.85 -8.15
CA ILE A 59 1.77 16.05 -7.02
C ILE A 59 0.46 15.31 -7.29
N HIS A 60 -0.16 15.53 -8.46
CA HIS A 60 -1.40 14.86 -8.82
C HIS A 60 -1.23 13.33 -8.89
N TYR A 61 -0.11 12.85 -9.43
CA TYR A 61 0.19 11.42 -9.47
C TYR A 61 0.31 10.83 -8.06
N LEU A 62 1.07 11.45 -7.16
CA LEU A 62 1.31 10.93 -5.81
C LEU A 62 0.03 10.92 -4.96
N THR A 63 -0.87 11.88 -5.15
CA THR A 63 -2.14 11.94 -4.42
C THR A 63 -3.21 11.00 -4.97
N SER A 64 -3.21 10.74 -6.29
CA SER A 64 -4.23 9.94 -6.97
C SER A 64 -3.95 8.44 -6.96
N ILE A 65 -2.69 8.00 -6.93
CA ILE A 65 -2.37 6.58 -7.09
C ILE A 65 -2.91 5.72 -5.92
N ARG A 66 -3.44 4.55 -6.27
CA ARG A 66 -4.01 3.58 -5.32
C ARG A 66 -3.44 2.18 -5.51
N THR A 67 -3.47 1.38 -4.44
CA THR A 67 -3.11 -0.03 -4.48
C THR A 67 -4.12 -0.82 -5.33
N ARG A 68 -3.81 -2.08 -5.65
CA ARG A 68 -4.78 -2.98 -6.30
C ARG A 68 -6.09 -3.12 -5.52
N LYS A 69 -6.03 -2.96 -4.19
CA LYS A 69 -7.19 -2.99 -3.28
C LYS A 69 -7.90 -1.63 -3.17
N GLY A 70 -7.49 -0.61 -3.93
CA GLY A 70 -8.07 0.73 -3.87
C GLY A 70 -7.58 1.58 -2.70
N SER A 71 -6.74 1.06 -1.80
CA SER A 71 -6.22 1.81 -0.66
C SER A 71 -5.13 2.81 -1.04
N LYS A 72 -4.91 3.82 -0.18
CA LYS A 72 -3.77 4.75 -0.31
C LYS A 72 -2.45 4.00 -0.11
N TYR A 73 -1.43 4.35 -0.88
CA TYR A 73 -0.08 3.80 -0.69
C TYR A 73 0.57 4.33 0.58
N ASP A 74 1.47 3.53 1.14
CA ASP A 74 2.35 3.98 2.21
C ASP A 74 3.30 5.09 1.71
N PRO A 75 3.60 6.12 2.52
CA PRO A 75 4.52 7.20 2.15
C PRO A 75 5.90 6.72 1.69
N GLU A 76 6.44 5.61 2.22
CA GLU A 76 7.73 5.08 1.75
C GLU A 76 7.62 4.45 0.37
N THR A 77 6.45 3.88 0.05
CA THR A 77 6.16 3.39 -1.30
C THR A 77 6.01 4.55 -2.28
N LEU A 78 5.34 5.64 -1.90
CA LEU A 78 5.23 6.87 -2.70
C LEU A 78 6.61 7.48 -2.96
N ARG A 79 7.46 7.55 -1.94
CA ARG A 79 8.85 7.99 -2.07
C ARG A 79 9.64 7.10 -3.03
N SER A 80 9.43 5.79 -2.98
CA SER A 80 10.07 4.85 -3.90
C SER A 80 9.68 5.12 -5.35
N TYR A 81 8.40 5.38 -5.64
CA TYR A 81 7.95 5.79 -6.98
C TYR A 81 8.61 7.10 -7.42
N TYR A 82 8.63 8.10 -6.53
CA TYR A 82 9.26 9.39 -6.79
C TYR A 82 10.75 9.24 -7.16
N LEU A 83 11.49 8.42 -6.42
CA LEU A 83 12.91 8.14 -6.68
C LEU A 83 13.14 7.31 -7.95
N SER A 84 12.19 6.44 -8.32
CA SER A 84 12.24 5.75 -9.61
C SER A 84 12.12 6.73 -10.77
N ILE A 85 11.18 7.68 -10.69
CA ILE A 85 11.01 8.72 -11.72
C ILE A 85 12.26 9.62 -11.77
N GLN A 86 12.79 10.05 -10.63
CA GLN A 86 14.03 10.83 -10.56
C GLN A 86 15.21 10.12 -11.26
N ARG A 87 15.38 8.82 -11.02
CA ARG A 87 16.44 8.04 -11.69
C ARG A 87 16.28 8.07 -13.20
N PHE A 88 15.07 7.85 -13.69
CA PHE A 88 14.78 7.90 -15.12
C PHE A 88 15.03 9.29 -15.73
N LEU A 89 14.62 10.37 -15.05
CA LEU A 89 14.84 11.74 -15.52
C LEU A 89 16.34 12.08 -15.56
N LYS A 90 17.09 11.67 -14.53
CA LYS A 90 18.55 11.82 -14.51
C LYS A 90 19.21 11.08 -15.66
N ASP A 91 18.83 9.82 -15.89
CA ASP A 91 19.38 8.99 -16.97
C ASP A 91 19.01 9.54 -18.37
N SER A 92 17.95 10.35 -18.45
CA SER A 92 17.50 11.01 -19.68
C SER A 92 18.01 12.45 -19.82
N ASN A 93 18.98 12.86 -19.00
CA ASN A 93 19.56 14.21 -18.98
C ASN A 93 18.57 15.37 -18.75
N TYR A 94 17.54 15.15 -17.93
CA TYR A 94 16.64 16.21 -17.52
C TYR A 94 17.38 17.28 -16.68
N PRO A 95 17.20 18.59 -16.95
CA PRO A 95 18.01 19.65 -16.34
C PRO A 95 17.79 19.85 -14.84
N TYR A 96 16.67 19.36 -14.28
CA TYR A 96 16.33 19.52 -12.87
C TYR A 96 16.40 18.21 -12.09
N CYS A 97 16.75 18.31 -10.81
CA CYS A 97 16.86 17.16 -9.91
C CYS A 97 15.71 17.17 -8.91
N LEU A 98 14.77 16.21 -9.00
CA LEU A 98 13.62 16.09 -8.10
C LEU A 98 14.02 15.97 -6.61
N ARG A 99 15.24 15.52 -6.30
CA ARG A 99 15.69 15.37 -4.92
C ARG A 99 16.09 16.70 -4.28
N ASN A 100 16.71 17.59 -5.05
CA ASN A 100 17.43 18.75 -4.52
C ASN A 100 16.85 20.07 -5.02
N SER A 101 16.30 20.10 -6.23
CA SER A 101 15.81 21.32 -6.87
C SER A 101 14.61 21.91 -6.09
N PRO A 102 14.60 23.24 -5.86
CA PRO A 102 13.53 23.91 -5.12
C PRO A 102 12.17 23.78 -5.82
N GLN A 103 12.16 23.68 -7.15
CA GLN A 103 10.97 23.47 -7.97
C GLN A 103 10.18 22.21 -7.57
N PHE A 104 10.78 21.26 -6.87
CA PHE A 104 10.12 20.03 -6.40
C PHE A 104 10.04 19.93 -4.87
N ALA A 105 10.24 21.03 -4.13
CA ALA A 105 10.06 21.07 -2.69
C ALA A 105 8.67 20.58 -2.27
N GLN A 106 7.62 21.08 -2.92
CA GLN A 106 6.24 20.69 -2.64
C GLN A 106 6.00 19.17 -2.78
N CYS A 107 6.63 18.50 -3.74
CA CYS A 107 6.52 17.04 -3.87
C CYS A 107 7.12 16.30 -2.66
N ARG A 108 8.24 16.81 -2.13
CA ARG A 108 8.91 16.25 -0.96
C ARG A 108 8.09 16.52 0.31
N ASP A 109 7.57 17.73 0.44
CA ASP A 109 6.73 18.14 1.57
C ASP A 109 5.44 17.33 1.62
N LEU A 110 4.81 17.06 0.47
CA LEU A 110 3.65 16.18 0.36
C LEU A 110 3.94 14.79 0.95
N ILE A 111 5.07 14.16 0.58
CA ILE A 111 5.43 12.82 1.08
C ILE A 111 5.69 12.87 2.60
N ILE A 112 6.35 13.92 3.09
CA ILE A 112 6.60 14.13 4.53
C ILE A 112 5.27 14.29 5.28
N GLN A 113 4.35 15.09 4.74
CA GLN A 113 3.04 15.32 5.32
C GLN A 113 2.23 14.02 5.41
N MET A 114 2.18 13.23 4.33
CA MET A 114 1.51 11.92 4.33
C MET A 114 2.12 10.95 5.36
N ARG A 115 3.45 11.04 5.60
CA ARG A 115 4.12 10.27 6.66
C ARG A 115 3.68 10.70 8.05
N LYS A 116 3.57 12.01 8.30
CA LYS A 116 3.08 12.55 9.57
C LYS A 116 1.64 12.13 9.84
N GLU A 117 0.76 12.29 8.85
CA GLU A 117 -0.66 11.87 8.94
C GLU A 117 -0.78 10.40 9.32
N LYS A 118 -0.02 9.52 8.66
CA LYS A 118 -0.01 8.09 9.00
C LYS A 118 0.43 7.82 10.44
N ASN A 119 1.42 8.55 10.94
CA ASN A 119 1.90 8.37 12.31
C ASN A 119 0.89 8.89 13.35
N GLN A 120 0.19 9.99 13.06
CA GLN A 120 -0.86 10.52 13.94
C GLN A 120 -2.04 9.56 14.08
N ILE A 121 -2.42 8.87 13.00
CA ILE A 121 -3.48 7.85 13.06
C ILE A 121 -3.04 6.71 13.98
N LYS A 122 -1.79 6.25 13.88
CA LYS A 122 -1.27 5.19 14.76
C LYS A 122 -1.26 5.61 16.23
N THR A 123 -0.86 6.84 16.53
CA THR A 123 -0.84 7.34 17.91
C THR A 123 -2.25 7.50 18.50
N HIS A 124 -3.22 7.97 17.70
CA HIS A 124 -4.61 8.08 18.14
C HIS A 124 -5.24 6.71 18.42
N ASP A 125 -5.01 5.73 17.55
CA ASP A 125 -5.50 4.35 17.71
C ASP A 125 -4.93 3.68 18.98
N LEU A 126 -3.64 3.91 19.27
CA LEU A 126 -2.99 3.46 20.52
C LEU A 126 -3.61 4.12 21.76
N SER A 127 -3.94 5.41 21.70
CA SER A 127 -4.54 6.12 22.84
C SER A 127 -5.98 5.69 23.14
N LEU A 128 -6.74 5.25 22.14
CA LEU A 128 -8.10 4.71 22.33
C LEU A 128 -8.08 3.38 23.08
N LEU A 129 -7.10 2.52 22.80
CA LEU A 129 -6.92 1.23 23.48
C LEU A 129 -6.47 1.39 24.94
N GLU A 130 -5.74 2.46 25.27
CA GLU A 130 -5.28 2.74 26.64
C GLU A 130 -6.42 3.21 27.57
N THR A 131 -7.48 3.82 27.01
CA THR A 131 -8.63 4.30 27.81
C THR A 131 -9.64 3.21 28.18
N THR A 132 -9.56 2.02 27.56
CA THR A 132 -10.47 0.91 27.89
C THR A 132 -10.05 0.09 29.11
N ASP A 133 -8.83 0.27 29.63
CA ASP A 133 -8.33 -0.46 30.81
C ASP A 133 -8.49 0.30 32.14
N ILE A 134 -8.92 1.57 32.12
CA ILE A 134 -8.95 2.40 33.34
C ILE A 134 -10.28 2.27 34.13
N LYS A 135 -11.34 1.69 33.55
CA LYS A 135 -12.66 1.56 34.22
C LYS A 135 -12.90 0.26 34.98
N ASN A 136 -11.87 -0.57 35.24
CA ASN A 136 -12.02 -1.79 36.05
C ASN A 136 -11.04 -1.90 37.23
N LYS A 137 -10.76 -0.77 37.92
CA LYS A 137 -10.05 -0.76 39.21
C LYS A 137 -10.94 -0.22 40.32
N ARG A 138 -11.92 -1.03 40.75
CA ARG A 138 -12.48 -0.95 42.10
C ARG A 138 -12.05 -2.19 42.89
N THR A 139 -11.31 -1.93 43.96
CA THR A 139 -11.21 -2.69 45.22
C THR A 139 -10.80 -4.16 45.18
N SER A 140 -9.60 -4.43 45.72
CA SER A 140 -9.35 -5.37 46.83
C SER A 140 -8.01 -6.10 46.64
N THR A 141 -7.01 -5.65 47.39
CA THR A 141 -5.79 -6.41 47.63
C THR A 141 -6.09 -7.50 48.65
N LYS A 142 -6.27 -8.74 48.20
CA LYS A 142 -5.92 -9.94 48.99
C LYS A 142 -5.95 -11.21 48.13
N LYS A 143 -4.82 -11.91 48.22
CA LYS A 143 -4.55 -13.34 47.96
C LYS A 143 -4.20 -13.78 46.53
N ILE A 144 -2.91 -14.10 46.44
CA ILE A 144 -2.22 -15.00 45.55
C ILE A 144 -2.95 -16.34 45.38
N SER A 145 -2.80 -16.92 44.19
CA SER A 145 -3.01 -18.30 43.74
C SER A 145 -4.16 -18.50 42.74
N THR A 146 -3.83 -19.21 41.66
CA THR A 146 -4.73 -19.84 40.68
C THR A 146 -5.04 -19.05 39.39
N ILE A 147 -4.00 -18.58 38.68
CA ILE A 147 -4.05 -18.39 37.21
C ILE A 147 -3.55 -19.69 36.55
N LYS A 148 -4.34 -20.76 36.66
CA LYS A 148 -4.23 -21.98 35.83
C LYS A 148 -5.58 -22.62 35.52
N GLN A 149 -6.71 -21.95 35.77
CA GLN A 149 -8.04 -22.56 35.65
C GLN A 149 -8.97 -21.96 34.58
N VAL A 150 -8.53 -21.01 33.75
CA VAL A 150 -9.41 -20.39 32.72
C VAL A 150 -9.11 -20.89 31.30
N TYR A 151 -7.98 -21.58 31.08
CA TYR A 151 -7.63 -22.14 29.75
C TYR A 151 -8.04 -23.62 29.56
N GLN A 152 -8.83 -24.19 30.47
CA GLN A 152 -9.35 -25.57 30.33
C GLN A 152 -10.85 -25.67 30.07
N THR A 153 -11.64 -24.61 30.29
CA THR A 153 -13.10 -24.62 30.08
C THR A 153 -13.53 -24.37 28.63
N SER A 154 -12.60 -23.95 27.75
CA SER A 154 -12.88 -23.67 26.33
C SER A 154 -12.83 -24.92 25.43
N MET A 155 -12.30 -26.05 25.92
CA MET A 155 -12.21 -27.30 25.14
C MET A 155 -13.27 -28.35 25.48
N HIS A 156 -14.21 -28.07 26.39
CA HIS A 156 -15.26 -29.04 26.77
C HIS A 156 -16.66 -28.74 26.23
N CYS A 157 -16.94 -27.51 25.75
CA CYS A 157 -18.28 -27.13 25.26
C CYS A 157 -18.53 -27.45 23.76
N ASN A 158 -17.51 -27.93 23.03
CA ASN A 158 -17.64 -28.33 21.62
C ASN A 158 -17.82 -29.84 21.40
N SER A 159 -17.68 -30.67 22.45
CA SER A 159 -17.85 -32.13 22.37
C SER A 159 -19.31 -32.56 22.55
N GLU A 160 -20.08 -31.87 23.41
CA GLU A 160 -21.48 -32.26 23.69
C GLU A 160 -22.45 -31.86 22.57
N LYS A 161 -22.15 -30.79 21.81
CA LYS A 161 -22.98 -30.38 20.67
C LYS A 161 -22.82 -31.27 19.44
N GLN A 162 -21.73 -32.03 19.30
CA GLN A 162 -21.56 -32.98 18.20
C GLN A 162 -22.21 -34.34 18.48
N GLN A 163 -22.35 -34.74 19.74
CA GLN A 163 -23.03 -36.02 20.08
C GLN A 163 -24.56 -35.91 20.03
N GLN A 164 -25.15 -34.75 20.35
CA GLN A 164 -26.61 -34.58 20.24
C GLN A 164 -27.10 -34.46 18.79
N GLN A 165 -26.25 -34.01 17.85
CA GLN A 165 -26.64 -33.94 16.44
C GLN A 165 -26.58 -35.31 15.72
N GLN A 166 -25.82 -36.29 16.24
CA GLN A 166 -25.80 -37.65 15.69
C GLN A 166 -26.95 -38.54 16.19
N GLN A 167 -27.53 -38.27 17.36
CA GLN A 167 -28.69 -39.04 17.85
C GLN A 167 -30.01 -38.64 17.19
N GLN A 168 -30.12 -37.41 16.67
CA GLN A 168 -31.33 -36.98 15.96
C GLN A 168 -31.45 -37.61 14.55
N ILE A 169 -30.34 -38.02 13.93
CA ILE A 169 -30.32 -38.56 12.55
C ILE A 169 -30.75 -40.05 12.51
N GLN A 170 -30.77 -40.76 13.64
CA GLN A 170 -31.16 -42.19 13.70
C GLN A 170 -32.64 -42.44 14.05
N LEU A 171 -33.46 -41.41 14.24
CA LEU A 171 -34.89 -41.57 14.56
C LEU A 171 -35.85 -41.30 13.39
N ASP A 172 -35.35 -40.82 12.24
CA ASP A 172 -36.17 -40.55 11.05
C ASP A 172 -36.15 -41.70 10.00
N ASP A 173 -35.50 -42.84 10.28
CA ASP A 173 -35.40 -43.99 9.35
C ASP A 173 -36.26 -45.20 9.79
N GLN A 174 -37.21 -44.99 10.71
CA GLN A 174 -38.14 -46.01 11.23
C GLN A 174 -39.61 -45.55 11.24
N SER A 175 -40.02 -44.71 10.26
CA SER A 175 -41.45 -44.49 9.98
C SER A 175 -41.77 -44.51 8.49
#